data_AF-A0A2E4W3U4-F1
#
_entry.id   AF-A0A2E4W3U4-F1
#
_cell.length_a   1.000
_cell.length_b   1.000
_cell.length_c   1.000
_cell.angle_alpha   90.00
_cell.angle_beta   90.00
_cell.angle_gamma   90.00
#
_symmetry.space_group_name_H-M   'P 1'
#
loop_
_entity.id
_entity.type
_entity.pdbx_description
1 polymer ?
#
loop_
_entity_poly.entity_id
_entity_poly.type
_entity_poly.pdbx_seq_one_letter_code
_entity_poly.pdbx_strand_id
1 'polypeptide(L)'
;MTNIAVDLQESAVPIDSVQSHPRNPRKGDIQGIAESLRVNGQYSPLIVDSRNGNILAGNHTWRAAKSLGWDVVAALHVDVDDQQAKRILLADNRTSDLATYDRPNLIQLIESLRPDLEGSGWDERSLERLHQLDEADEDIFSGLDAKESNLGETTKKIHVGKNLLLVAAEHFQEWFEAMGDAKQAILTVRERLGLTEDPEPKPSKEGKRWGHISGEVPQHPGMDACVWVPVDSLEPHPENARQGDIGAISESLRVNGIYRPLIVQESSNLILKGNNTWQAVKSLGWEMVPVIMLEVDDDDARRVMLADNRLADKAGYFNAALAEVLMDLDSLDGTGFAPTDIDDILKDLPQERDPASAIGAPANVRRVATLKVGAINTSVCGKQYAEWEQNLIAEGHMTKEERGLRIGQMLKLEPSQFEVWASVADPTTGNKEFRNG
;
A
#
# COMPACT_ATOMS: atom_id res chain seq x y z
N MET A 1 -9.52 -21.35 27.79
CA MET A 1 -8.31 -21.21 26.97
C MET A 1 -8.07 -19.73 26.80
N THR A 2 -6.86 -19.25 27.04
CA THR A 2 -6.49 -17.86 26.78
C THR A 2 -6.47 -17.65 25.27
N ASN A 3 -6.97 -16.52 24.78
CA ASN A 3 -6.98 -16.21 23.34
C ASN A 3 -5.58 -15.78 22.81
N ILE A 4 -4.54 -15.98 23.62
CA ILE A 4 -3.16 -15.59 23.38
C ILE A 4 -2.36 -16.90 23.29
N ALA A 5 -1.52 -17.02 22.25
CA ALA A 5 -0.61 -18.15 22.07
C ALA A 5 0.23 -18.37 23.34
N VAL A 6 0.52 -19.63 23.67
CA VAL A 6 1.19 -20.00 24.94
C VAL A 6 2.49 -19.21 25.15
N ASP A 7 3.26 -19.06 24.08
CA ASP A 7 4.56 -18.37 24.04
C ASP A 7 4.47 -16.86 24.27
N LEU A 8 3.25 -16.29 24.17
CA LEU A 8 2.99 -14.87 24.38
C LEU A 8 2.33 -14.56 25.72
N GLN A 9 1.93 -15.57 26.50
CA GLN A 9 1.15 -15.36 27.72
C GLN A 9 1.91 -14.57 28.79
N GLU A 10 3.24 -14.70 28.86
CA GLU A 10 4.07 -13.92 29.80
C GLU A 10 4.04 -12.42 29.51
N SER A 11 3.75 -12.04 28.27
CA SER A 11 3.60 -10.64 27.83
C SER A 11 2.16 -10.13 27.88
N ALA A 12 1.23 -10.91 28.44
CA ALA A 12 -0.17 -10.52 28.53
C ALA A 12 -0.38 -9.35 29.48
N VAL A 13 -1.02 -8.29 28.98
CA VAL A 13 -1.40 -7.10 29.74
C VAL A 13 -2.91 -6.87 29.64
N PRO A 14 -3.55 -6.19 30.61
CA PRO A 14 -4.95 -5.79 30.50
C PRO A 14 -5.18 -4.99 29.21
N ILE A 15 -6.21 -5.31 28.44
CA ILE A 15 -6.45 -4.67 27.14
C ILE A 15 -6.61 -3.15 27.24
N ASP A 16 -7.15 -2.67 28.35
CA ASP A 16 -7.36 -1.24 28.63
C ASP A 16 -6.12 -0.54 29.21
N SER A 17 -5.02 -1.26 29.45
CA SER A 17 -3.73 -0.67 29.86
C SER A 17 -2.95 -0.09 28.67
N VAL A 18 -3.34 -0.42 27.44
CA VAL A 18 -2.73 0.05 26.20
C VAL A 18 -3.80 0.67 25.31
N GLN A 19 -3.40 1.57 24.43
CA GLN A 19 -4.35 2.33 23.60
C GLN A 19 -3.86 2.51 22.17
N SER A 20 -4.81 2.61 21.24
CA SER A 20 -4.48 2.90 19.85
C SER A 20 -3.78 4.27 19.75
N HIS A 21 -2.72 4.34 18.95
CA HIS A 21 -2.01 5.60 18.75
C HIS A 21 -2.96 6.64 18.11
N PRO A 22 -3.11 7.84 18.70
CA PRO A 22 -4.14 8.81 18.31
C PRO A 22 -3.98 9.30 16.86
N ARG A 23 -2.74 9.31 16.36
CA ARG A 23 -2.40 9.69 14.98
C ARG A 23 -2.10 8.50 14.06
N ASN A 24 -2.57 7.29 14.37
CA ASN A 24 -2.37 6.15 13.47
C ASN A 24 -3.10 6.39 12.13
N PRO A 25 -2.37 6.55 11.01
CA PRO A 25 -2.99 6.89 9.73
C PRO A 25 -3.59 5.68 9.02
N ARG A 26 -3.26 4.44 9.44
CA ARG A 26 -3.71 3.23 8.75
C ARG A 26 -5.15 2.88 9.10
N LYS A 27 -5.91 2.50 8.08
CA LYS A 27 -7.22 1.82 8.14
C LYS A 27 -6.96 0.33 7.92
N GLY A 28 -7.51 -0.54 8.75
CA GLY A 28 -7.37 -1.99 8.62
C GLY A 28 -8.71 -2.71 8.59
N ASP A 29 -8.72 -3.94 8.08
CA ASP A 29 -9.88 -4.84 8.07
C ASP A 29 -10.09 -5.46 9.47
N ILE A 30 -10.75 -4.72 10.36
CA ILE A 30 -11.01 -5.16 11.74
C ILE A 30 -11.79 -6.49 11.77
N GLN A 31 -12.70 -6.71 10.82
CA GLN A 31 -13.52 -7.94 10.78
C GLN A 31 -12.66 -9.16 10.40
N GLY A 32 -11.85 -9.04 9.35
CA GLY A 32 -10.91 -10.10 8.98
C GLY A 32 -9.90 -10.41 10.09
N ILE A 33 -9.41 -9.38 10.79
CA ILE A 33 -8.51 -9.59 11.94
C ILE A 33 -9.24 -10.28 13.09
N ALA A 34 -10.49 -9.90 13.38
CA ALA A 34 -11.28 -10.52 14.44
C ALA A 34 -11.57 -12.01 14.14
N GLU A 35 -11.83 -12.36 12.88
CA GLU A 35 -11.95 -13.76 12.45
C GLU A 35 -10.64 -14.52 12.70
N SER A 36 -9.51 -13.97 12.26
CA SER A 36 -8.19 -14.58 12.49
C SER A 36 -7.88 -14.74 13.97
N LEU A 37 -8.18 -13.75 14.81
CA LEU A 37 -8.01 -13.83 16.26
C LEU A 37 -8.90 -14.89 16.92
N ARG A 38 -10.09 -15.17 16.39
CA ARG A 38 -10.97 -16.21 16.92
C ARG A 38 -10.43 -17.61 16.60
N VAL A 39 -9.84 -17.79 15.42
CA VAL A 39 -9.35 -19.10 14.94
C VAL A 39 -7.94 -19.37 15.44
N ASN A 40 -7.02 -18.43 15.20
CA ASN A 40 -5.59 -18.59 15.44
C ASN A 40 -5.13 -18.02 16.79
N GLY A 41 -6.02 -17.30 17.51
CA GLY A 41 -5.61 -16.51 18.66
C GLY A 41 -4.69 -15.36 18.29
N GLN A 42 -4.11 -14.71 19.30
CA GLN A 42 -3.03 -13.76 19.11
C GLN A 42 -1.70 -14.50 19.06
N TYR A 43 -1.04 -14.46 17.89
CA TYR A 43 0.26 -15.08 17.61
C TYR A 43 1.41 -14.07 17.46
N SER A 44 1.10 -12.76 17.49
CA SER A 44 2.09 -11.68 17.47
C SER A 44 1.73 -10.65 18.55
N PRO A 45 2.71 -10.17 19.34
CA PRO A 45 2.45 -9.16 20.35
C PRO A 45 2.20 -7.80 19.70
N LEU A 46 1.47 -6.94 20.41
CA LEU A 46 1.42 -5.51 20.11
C LEU A 46 2.78 -4.88 20.45
N ILE A 47 3.25 -3.92 19.66
CA ILE A 47 4.42 -3.11 20.07
C ILE A 47 3.91 -1.79 20.63
N VAL A 48 4.29 -1.49 21.86
CA VAL A 48 3.72 -0.41 22.65
C VAL A 48 4.83 0.52 23.12
N ASP A 49 4.64 1.82 22.98
CA ASP A 49 5.51 2.83 23.57
C ASP A 49 5.39 2.78 25.09
N SER A 50 6.49 2.40 25.76
CA SER A 50 6.56 2.22 27.21
C SER A 50 6.23 3.47 28.02
N ARG A 51 6.36 4.68 27.42
CA ARG A 51 6.18 5.95 28.12
C ARG A 51 4.72 6.35 28.27
N ASN A 52 3.86 5.91 27.35
CA ASN A 52 2.48 6.42 27.25
C ASN A 52 1.42 5.34 26.91
N GLY A 53 1.82 4.09 26.67
CA GLY A 53 0.91 2.99 26.35
C GLY A 53 0.34 3.04 24.92
N ASN A 54 0.86 3.91 24.05
CA ASN A 54 0.41 4.01 22.67
C ASN A 54 0.94 2.85 21.84
N ILE A 55 0.05 2.21 21.10
CA ILE A 55 0.40 1.09 20.22
C ILE A 55 1.08 1.63 18.96
N LEU A 56 2.36 1.30 18.77
CA LEU A 56 3.15 1.62 17.57
C LEU A 56 2.87 0.61 16.44
N ALA A 57 2.54 -0.63 16.80
CA ALA A 57 2.31 -1.75 15.90
C ALA A 57 1.17 -2.64 16.39
N GLY A 58 0.26 -3.05 15.50
CA GLY A 58 -0.87 -3.90 15.87
C GLY A 58 -2.11 -3.13 16.35
N ASN A 59 -2.23 -1.85 16.00
CA ASN A 59 -3.40 -1.02 16.32
C ASN A 59 -4.74 -1.69 15.95
N HIS A 60 -4.81 -2.34 14.78
CA HIS A 60 -6.03 -3.02 14.34
C HIS A 60 -6.27 -4.35 15.06
N THR A 61 -5.21 -5.06 15.44
CA THR A 61 -5.28 -6.26 16.30
C THR A 61 -5.88 -5.93 17.65
N TRP A 62 -5.44 -4.84 18.29
CA TRP A 62 -6.06 -4.37 19.54
C TRP A 62 -7.54 -4.00 19.37
N ARG A 63 -7.90 -3.27 18.30
CA ARG A 63 -9.30 -2.92 18.02
C ARG A 63 -10.16 -4.16 17.80
N ALA A 64 -9.65 -5.15 17.09
CA ALA A 64 -10.32 -6.42 16.84
C ALA A 64 -10.50 -7.22 18.15
N ALA A 65 -9.44 -7.40 18.94
CA ALA A 65 -9.49 -8.04 20.25
C ALA A 65 -10.51 -7.35 21.19
N LYS A 66 -10.54 -6.02 21.19
CA LYS A 66 -11.52 -5.24 21.95
C LYS A 66 -12.95 -5.45 21.48
N SER A 67 -13.17 -5.55 20.16
CA SER A 67 -14.49 -5.86 19.58
C SER A 67 -14.97 -7.28 19.90
N LEU A 68 -14.03 -8.21 20.12
CA LEU A 68 -14.30 -9.58 20.56
C LEU A 68 -14.51 -9.70 22.08
N GLY A 69 -14.37 -8.59 22.83
CA GLY A 69 -14.53 -8.58 24.28
C GLY A 69 -13.39 -9.25 25.06
N TRP A 70 -12.17 -9.23 24.53
CA TRP A 70 -11.01 -9.77 25.26
C TRP A 70 -10.63 -8.87 26.44
N ASP A 71 -10.29 -9.46 27.58
CA ASP A 71 -9.82 -8.73 28.77
C ASP A 71 -8.31 -8.44 28.74
N VAL A 72 -7.54 -9.26 28.02
CA VAL A 72 -6.07 -9.21 27.97
C VAL A 72 -5.56 -9.37 26.54
N VAL A 73 -4.40 -8.78 26.27
CA VAL A 73 -3.65 -8.89 25.00
C VAL A 73 -2.15 -9.00 25.29
N ALA A 74 -1.40 -9.73 24.46
CA ALA A 74 0.05 -9.77 24.52
C ALA A 74 0.65 -8.47 23.95
N ALA A 75 1.58 -7.87 24.69
CA ALA A 75 2.24 -6.63 24.31
C ALA A 75 3.72 -6.59 24.72
N LEU A 76 4.58 -6.17 23.80
CA LEU A 76 5.96 -5.81 24.07
C LEU A 76 6.07 -4.29 24.18
N HIS A 77 6.63 -3.84 25.30
CA HIS A 77 6.87 -2.43 25.56
C HIS A 77 8.28 -2.07 25.09
N VAL A 78 8.39 -1.05 24.25
CA VAL A 78 9.67 -0.53 23.75
C VAL A 78 9.87 0.90 24.23
N ASP A 79 11.11 1.27 24.55
CA ASP A 79 11.48 2.66 24.79
C ASP A 79 11.87 3.32 23.47
N VAL A 80 11.16 4.40 23.14
CA VAL A 80 11.32 5.16 21.89
C VAL A 80 11.10 6.63 22.19
N ASP A 81 11.73 7.54 21.45
CA ASP A 81 11.33 8.94 21.49
C ASP A 81 10.11 9.21 20.57
N ASP A 82 9.56 10.43 20.62
CA ASP A 82 8.37 10.79 19.85
C ASP A 82 8.60 10.73 18.34
N GLN A 83 9.80 11.04 17.87
CA GLN A 83 10.15 11.01 16.45
C GLN A 83 10.31 9.56 15.98
N GLN A 84 10.94 8.71 16.77
CA GLN A 84 11.09 7.28 16.52
C GLN A 84 9.74 6.57 16.56
N ALA A 85 8.85 6.90 17.50
CA ALA A 85 7.48 6.40 17.55
C ALA A 85 6.72 6.69 16.25
N LYS A 86 6.78 7.93 15.74
CA LYS A 86 6.19 8.31 14.45
C LYS A 86 6.83 7.56 13.27
N ARG A 87 8.17 7.43 13.25
CA ARG A 87 8.87 6.68 12.19
C ARG A 87 8.45 5.22 12.16
N ILE A 88 8.39 4.55 13.32
CA ILE A 88 7.96 3.15 13.43
C ILE A 88 6.52 2.99 12.94
N LEU A 89 5.63 3.89 13.36
CA LEU A 89 4.22 3.89 12.96
C LEU A 89 4.05 4.00 11.43
N LEU A 90 4.91 4.76 10.76
CA LEU A 90 4.90 4.92 9.30
C LEU A 90 5.61 3.75 8.58
N ALA A 91 6.79 3.36 9.07
CA ALA A 91 7.64 2.33 8.48
C ALA A 91 6.95 0.98 8.38
N ASP A 92 6.25 0.58 9.45
CA ASP A 92 5.47 -0.65 9.46
C ASP A 92 4.47 -0.69 8.30
N ASN A 93 3.74 0.41 8.14
CA ASN A 93 2.69 0.47 7.16
C ASN A 93 3.29 0.47 5.74
N ARG A 94 4.33 1.28 5.52
CA ARG A 94 4.93 1.48 4.19
C ARG A 94 5.71 0.29 3.69
N THR A 95 6.49 -0.37 4.54
CA THR A 95 7.25 -1.57 4.16
C THR A 95 6.33 -2.72 3.75
N SER A 96 5.15 -2.80 4.36
CA SER A 96 4.08 -3.70 3.94
C SER A 96 3.56 -3.34 2.54
N ASP A 97 3.25 -2.07 2.28
CA ASP A 97 2.68 -1.64 0.98
C ASP A 97 3.66 -1.75 -0.19
N LEU A 98 4.97 -1.74 0.08
CA LEU A 98 6.01 -1.92 -0.94
C LEU A 98 6.23 -3.39 -1.33
N ALA A 99 5.55 -4.33 -0.67
CA ALA A 99 5.70 -5.75 -0.93
C ALA A 99 4.81 -6.23 -2.09
N THR A 100 5.32 -7.19 -2.86
CA THR A 100 4.60 -7.91 -3.92
C THR A 100 4.44 -9.38 -3.52
N TYR A 101 3.84 -10.18 -4.42
CA TYR A 101 3.68 -11.62 -4.22
C TYR A 101 4.25 -12.43 -5.37
N ASP A 102 4.90 -13.54 -5.02
CA ASP A 102 5.06 -14.69 -5.89
C ASP A 102 3.70 -15.40 -6.00
N ARG A 103 2.96 -15.11 -7.07
CA ARG A 103 1.59 -15.60 -7.26
C ARG A 103 1.51 -17.14 -7.29
N PRO A 104 2.36 -17.89 -8.03
CA PRO A 104 2.40 -19.34 -7.95
C PRO A 104 2.56 -19.89 -6.53
N ASN A 105 3.52 -19.36 -5.76
CA ASN A 105 3.74 -19.79 -4.39
C ASN A 105 2.57 -19.42 -3.47
N LEU A 106 1.94 -18.26 -3.66
CA LEU A 106 0.75 -17.86 -2.90
C LEU A 106 -0.43 -18.82 -3.15
N ILE A 107 -0.68 -19.17 -4.41
CA ILE A 107 -1.73 -20.11 -4.79
C ILE A 107 -1.46 -21.47 -4.16
N GLN A 108 -0.21 -21.97 -4.26
CA GLN A 108 0.18 -23.25 -3.66
C GLN A 108 -0.05 -23.27 -2.14
N LEU A 109 0.33 -22.18 -1.46
CA LEU A 109 0.12 -22.03 -0.02
C LEU A 109 -1.37 -22.04 0.36
N ILE A 110 -2.22 -21.32 -0.39
CA ILE A 110 -3.68 -21.32 -0.13
C ILE A 110 -4.28 -22.71 -0.40
N GLU A 111 -3.91 -23.37 -1.50
CA GLU A 111 -4.43 -24.71 -1.86
C GLU A 111 -4.02 -25.77 -0.82
N SER A 112 -2.86 -25.63 -0.18
CA SER A 112 -2.37 -26.58 0.83
C SER A 112 -3.25 -26.66 2.10
N LEU A 113 -3.99 -25.59 2.42
CA LEU A 113 -4.90 -25.55 3.58
C LEU A 113 -6.32 -26.02 3.27
N ARG A 114 -6.65 -26.28 2.00
CA ARG A 114 -8.01 -26.66 1.64
C ARG A 114 -8.40 -28.02 2.23
N PRO A 115 -9.68 -28.20 2.63
CA PRO A 115 -10.81 -27.28 2.44
C PRO A 115 -10.96 -26.20 3.53
N ASP A 116 -10.07 -26.13 4.52
CA ASP A 116 -10.21 -25.27 5.69
C ASP A 116 -9.37 -23.97 5.56
N LEU A 117 -10.00 -22.91 5.07
CA LEU A 117 -9.39 -21.59 4.95
C LEU A 117 -9.75 -20.63 6.10
N GLU A 118 -10.49 -21.10 7.11
CA GLU A 118 -11.00 -20.25 8.18
C GLU A 118 -9.82 -19.56 8.92
N GLY A 119 -9.95 -18.24 9.18
CA GLY A 119 -8.90 -17.48 9.87
C GLY A 119 -7.64 -17.14 9.05
N SER A 120 -7.50 -17.64 7.82
CA SER A 120 -6.41 -17.29 6.88
C SER A 120 -6.61 -15.94 6.18
N GLY A 121 -7.82 -15.38 6.24
CA GLY A 121 -8.24 -14.18 5.52
C GLY A 121 -8.54 -14.39 4.03
N TRP A 122 -8.34 -15.60 3.51
CA TRP A 122 -8.67 -16.02 2.14
C TRP A 122 -9.97 -16.82 2.10
N ASP A 123 -10.71 -16.66 1.01
CA ASP A 123 -11.90 -17.47 0.70
C ASP A 123 -11.77 -18.09 -0.71
N GLU A 124 -12.61 -19.08 -0.99
CA GLU A 124 -12.61 -19.79 -2.28
C GLU A 124 -12.78 -18.82 -3.46
N ARG A 125 -13.58 -17.76 -3.29
CA ARG A 125 -13.78 -16.73 -4.33
C ARG A 125 -12.52 -15.92 -4.60
N SER A 126 -11.74 -15.60 -3.58
CA SER A 126 -10.47 -14.90 -3.71
C SER A 126 -9.44 -15.78 -4.41
N LEU A 127 -9.44 -17.09 -4.13
CA LEU A 127 -8.58 -18.06 -4.80
C LEU A 127 -8.96 -18.24 -6.28
N GLU A 128 -10.26 -18.39 -6.58
CA GLU A 128 -10.75 -18.42 -7.97
C GLU A 128 -10.32 -17.16 -8.75
N ARG A 129 -10.39 -15.99 -8.10
CA ARG A 129 -9.91 -14.75 -8.69
C ARG A 129 -8.41 -14.78 -8.95
N LEU A 130 -7.60 -15.30 -8.03
CA LEU A 130 -6.15 -15.44 -8.23
C LEU A 130 -5.81 -16.33 -9.44
N HIS A 131 -6.57 -17.41 -9.63
CA HIS A 131 -6.40 -18.32 -10.78
C HIS A 131 -6.80 -17.69 -12.12
N GLN A 132 -7.73 -16.73 -12.12
CA GLN A 132 -8.22 -16.05 -13.32
C GLN A 132 -7.34 -14.89 -13.79
N LEU A 133 -6.34 -14.50 -13.00
CA LEU A 133 -5.43 -13.40 -13.33
C LEU A 133 -4.32 -13.91 -14.27
N ASP A 134 -4.25 -13.34 -15.47
CA ASP A 134 -3.14 -13.57 -16.39
C ASP A 134 -1.84 -12.95 -15.85
N GLU A 135 -0.68 -13.50 -16.23
CA GLU A 135 0.64 -13.02 -15.79
C GLU A 135 0.93 -11.54 -16.07
N ALA A 136 0.13 -10.88 -16.93
CA ALA A 136 0.31 -9.48 -17.32
C ALA A 136 -0.33 -8.45 -16.38
N ASP A 137 -1.16 -8.86 -15.41
CA ASP A 137 -1.80 -7.97 -14.43
C ASP A 137 -1.03 -7.95 -13.10
N GLU A 138 0.11 -7.24 -13.06
CA GLU A 138 1.01 -7.22 -11.88
C GLU A 138 0.51 -6.37 -10.69
N ASP A 139 -0.51 -5.51 -10.85
CA ASP A 139 -0.95 -4.58 -9.81
C ASP A 139 -2.31 -4.98 -9.19
N ILE A 140 -2.34 -6.06 -8.41
CA ILE A 140 -3.56 -6.57 -7.76
C ILE A 140 -3.81 -5.91 -6.38
N PHE A 141 -2.81 -5.28 -5.77
CA PHE A 141 -2.86 -4.90 -4.36
C PHE A 141 -2.99 -3.39 -4.07
N SER A 142 -3.14 -2.54 -5.10
CA SER A 142 -3.54 -1.15 -4.88
C SER A 142 -5.03 -1.09 -4.53
N GLY A 143 -5.35 -1.07 -3.24
CA GLY A 143 -6.74 -0.98 -2.76
C GLY A 143 -7.50 0.20 -3.39
N LEU A 144 -8.65 -0.11 -4.01
CA LEU A 144 -9.95 0.58 -3.98
C LEU A 144 -10.85 0.03 -5.11
N ASP A 145 -12.01 -0.50 -4.73
CA ASP A 145 -13.24 -0.63 -5.52
C ASP A 145 -13.13 -0.86 -7.04
N ALA A 146 -12.74 -2.07 -7.46
CA ALA A 146 -13.11 -2.59 -8.77
C ALA A 146 -14.51 -3.23 -8.72
N LYS A 147 -15.55 -2.40 -8.53
CA LYS A 147 -16.83 -2.69 -9.17
C LYS A 147 -16.70 -2.26 -10.62
N GLU A 148 -16.25 -3.17 -11.48
CA GLU A 148 -16.52 -3.04 -12.91
C GLU A 148 -17.29 -4.26 -13.40
N SER A 149 -18.58 -3.99 -13.57
CA SER A 149 -19.50 -4.66 -14.48
C SER A 149 -18.89 -4.80 -15.88
N ASN A 150 -19.28 -5.89 -16.55
CA ASN A 150 -19.20 -6.23 -17.98
C ASN A 150 -19.32 -5.07 -19.02
N LEU A 151 -18.52 -4.01 -18.95
CA LEU A 151 -18.40 -2.98 -20.00
C LEU A 151 -17.22 -3.23 -20.97
N GLY A 152 -16.43 -4.29 -20.72
CA GLY A 152 -15.14 -4.51 -21.37
C GLY A 152 -15.15 -4.84 -22.86
N GLU A 153 -16.29 -5.26 -23.42
CA GLU A 153 -16.36 -5.67 -24.83
C GLU A 153 -16.79 -4.54 -25.79
N THR A 154 -17.57 -3.55 -25.34
CA THR A 154 -18.20 -2.58 -26.26
C THR A 154 -17.60 -1.18 -26.22
N THR A 155 -16.81 -0.82 -25.19
CA THR A 155 -16.23 0.54 -25.06
C THR A 155 -14.77 0.51 -24.60
N LYS A 156 -13.98 1.51 -25.04
CA LYS A 156 -12.58 1.73 -24.70
C LYS A 156 -12.41 3.08 -24.02
N LYS A 157 -11.52 3.15 -23.03
CA LYS A 157 -11.32 4.32 -22.18
C LYS A 157 -10.13 5.16 -22.65
N ILE A 158 -10.30 6.48 -22.72
CA ILE A 158 -9.22 7.44 -22.91
C ILE A 158 -9.18 8.37 -21.69
N HIS A 159 -8.09 8.31 -20.92
CA HIS A 159 -7.83 9.19 -19.79
C HIS A 159 -6.79 10.24 -20.18
N VAL A 160 -7.13 11.51 -19.95
CA VAL A 160 -6.21 12.66 -20.05
C VAL A 160 -6.21 13.36 -18.70
N GLY A 161 -5.26 12.98 -17.83
CA GLY A 161 -5.24 13.38 -16.44
C GLY A 161 -6.53 13.01 -15.72
N LYS A 162 -7.32 14.02 -15.33
CA LYS A 162 -8.59 13.85 -14.60
C LYS A 162 -9.82 13.70 -15.53
N ASN A 163 -9.64 13.76 -16.84
CA ASN A 163 -10.72 13.72 -17.83
C ASN A 163 -10.81 12.32 -18.45
N LEU A 164 -12.02 11.75 -18.54
CA LEU A 164 -12.29 10.41 -19.08
C LEU A 164 -13.26 10.50 -20.25
N LEU A 165 -12.86 9.92 -21.38
CA LEU A 165 -13.70 9.69 -22.55
C LEU A 165 -13.94 8.19 -22.71
N LEU A 166 -15.19 7.81 -22.98
CA LEU A 166 -15.60 6.46 -23.32
C LEU A 166 -15.87 6.40 -24.82
N VAL A 167 -15.10 5.62 -25.57
CA VAL A 167 -15.18 5.51 -27.03
C VAL A 167 -15.72 4.13 -27.39
N ALA A 168 -16.67 4.03 -28.32
CA ALA A 168 -17.13 2.71 -28.79
C ALA A 168 -15.97 1.90 -29.38
N ALA A 169 -15.92 0.59 -29.12
CA ALA A 169 -14.78 -0.25 -29.48
C ALA A 169 -14.47 -0.25 -30.99
N GLU A 170 -15.51 -0.25 -31.82
CA GLU A 170 -15.41 -0.18 -33.28
C GLU A 170 -14.72 1.12 -33.76
N HIS A 171 -15.11 2.26 -33.20
CA HIS A 171 -14.52 3.56 -33.55
C HIS A 171 -13.12 3.73 -32.95
N PHE A 172 -12.90 3.19 -31.75
CA PHE A 172 -11.59 3.24 -31.12
C PHE A 172 -10.55 2.48 -31.93
N GLN A 173 -10.89 1.30 -32.46
CA GLN A 173 -9.96 0.48 -33.22
C GLN A 173 -9.55 1.16 -34.52
N GLU A 174 -10.50 1.67 -35.31
CA GLU A 174 -10.21 2.41 -36.54
C GLU A 174 -9.38 3.68 -36.26
N TRP A 175 -9.78 4.45 -35.23
CA TRP A 175 -9.06 5.66 -34.82
C TRP A 175 -7.63 5.37 -34.37
N PHE A 176 -7.42 4.25 -33.67
CA PHE A 176 -6.13 3.83 -33.13
C PHE A 176 -5.20 3.24 -34.22
N GLU A 177 -5.71 2.36 -35.08
CA GLU A 177 -4.96 1.77 -36.20
C GLU A 177 -4.46 2.84 -37.19
N ALA A 178 -5.25 3.90 -37.39
CA ALA A 178 -4.86 5.04 -38.22
C ALA A 178 -3.63 5.80 -37.68
N MET A 179 -3.24 5.60 -36.42
CA MET A 179 -2.04 6.22 -35.82
C MET A 179 -0.79 5.32 -35.86
N GLY A 180 -0.90 4.11 -36.41
CA GLY A 180 0.20 3.16 -36.50
C GLY A 180 0.38 2.32 -35.23
N ASP A 181 1.63 2.01 -34.89
CA ASP A 181 1.93 1.22 -33.70
C ASP A 181 1.66 1.99 -32.39
N ALA A 182 1.67 1.27 -31.26
CA ALA A 182 1.39 1.84 -29.94
C ALA A 182 2.27 3.05 -29.58
N LYS A 183 3.53 3.06 -30.00
CA LYS A 183 4.46 4.16 -29.70
C LYS A 183 4.13 5.39 -30.54
N GLN A 184 3.84 5.19 -31.82
CA GLN A 184 3.44 6.25 -32.74
C GLN A 184 2.07 6.84 -32.36
N ALA A 185 1.14 6.00 -31.89
CA ALA A 185 -0.16 6.43 -31.38
C ALA A 185 -0.02 7.34 -30.15
N ILE A 186 0.81 6.97 -29.17
CA ILE A 186 1.08 7.83 -28.00
C ILE A 186 1.67 9.18 -28.42
N LEU A 187 2.67 9.20 -29.30
CA LEU A 187 3.30 10.44 -29.75
C LEU A 187 2.29 11.34 -30.48
N THR A 188 1.46 10.74 -31.33
CA THR A 188 0.40 11.44 -32.05
C THR A 188 -0.64 12.03 -31.09
N VAL A 189 -1.03 11.29 -30.05
CA VAL A 189 -1.95 11.76 -29.00
C VAL A 189 -1.33 12.92 -28.21
N ARG A 190 -0.06 12.82 -27.82
CA ARG A 190 0.67 13.89 -27.12
C ARG A 190 0.75 15.16 -27.97
N GLU A 191 1.05 15.02 -29.26
CA GLU A 191 1.10 16.14 -30.20
C GLU A 191 -0.26 16.81 -30.36
N ARG A 192 -1.33 16.02 -30.55
CA ARG A 192 -2.70 16.53 -30.66
C ARG A 192 -3.18 17.30 -29.42
N LEU A 193 -2.74 16.87 -28.24
CA LEU A 193 -3.05 17.54 -26.97
C LEU A 193 -2.08 18.68 -26.63
N GLY A 194 -0.99 18.85 -27.37
CA GLY A 194 0.08 19.79 -27.01
C GLY A 194 0.87 19.40 -25.75
N LEU A 195 0.79 18.13 -25.32
CA LEU A 195 1.44 17.58 -24.11
C LEU A 195 2.73 16.82 -24.49
N THR A 196 3.68 17.53 -25.09
CA THR A 196 4.89 16.97 -25.70
C THR A 196 6.10 16.95 -24.76
N GLU A 197 6.07 17.67 -23.65
CA GLU A 197 7.17 17.66 -22.68
C GLU A 197 7.19 16.35 -21.91
N ASP A 198 8.36 15.70 -21.93
CA ASP A 198 8.62 14.57 -21.07
C ASP A 198 8.72 15.04 -19.62
N PRO A 199 8.23 14.24 -18.65
CA PRO A 199 8.52 14.52 -17.26
C PRO A 199 10.04 14.52 -17.06
N GLU A 200 10.54 15.37 -16.17
CA GLU A 200 11.97 15.36 -15.80
C GLU A 200 12.44 13.91 -15.57
N PRO A 201 13.64 13.49 -15.99
CA PRO A 201 14.07 12.11 -15.79
C PRO A 201 14.02 11.75 -14.31
N LYS A 202 13.65 10.48 -13.99
CA LYS A 202 13.84 9.98 -12.62
C LYS A 202 15.33 10.21 -12.29
N PRO A 203 15.69 10.80 -11.13
CA PRO A 203 17.08 10.77 -10.73
C PRO A 203 17.53 9.32 -10.85
N SER A 204 18.63 9.09 -11.56
CA SER A 204 19.17 7.75 -11.67
C SER A 204 19.25 7.21 -10.24
N LYS A 205 18.74 6.00 -10.01
CA LYS A 205 19.23 5.20 -8.89
C LYS A 205 20.70 4.94 -9.21
N GLU A 206 21.57 5.94 -9.06
CA GLU A 206 22.96 5.70 -8.72
C GLU A 206 22.82 4.83 -7.49
N GLY A 207 23.05 3.54 -7.67
CA GLY A 207 22.97 2.58 -6.59
C GLY A 207 23.85 3.17 -5.51
N LYS A 208 23.24 3.62 -4.42
CA LYS A 208 23.94 3.70 -3.15
C LYS A 208 24.41 2.26 -2.95
N ARG A 209 25.65 1.97 -3.36
CA ARG A 209 26.40 0.84 -2.86
C ARG A 209 26.63 1.19 -1.41
N TRP A 210 25.64 0.85 -0.60
CA TRP A 210 25.75 0.92 0.83
C TRP A 210 26.94 0.03 1.17
N GLY A 211 28.00 0.65 1.67
CA GLY A 211 29.14 -0.10 2.15
C GLY A 211 28.66 -1.12 3.18
N HIS A 212 29.40 -2.20 3.35
CA HIS A 212 29.24 -3.05 4.53
C HIS A 212 29.48 -2.16 5.75
N ILE A 213 28.43 -1.79 6.48
CA ILE A 213 28.56 -1.03 7.72
C ILE A 213 28.46 -2.03 8.85
N SER A 214 29.61 -2.52 9.29
CA SER A 214 29.74 -3.20 10.58
C SER A 214 29.56 -2.14 11.69
N GLY A 215 28.68 -2.40 12.65
CA GLY A 215 28.38 -1.53 13.79
C GLY A 215 27.36 -2.14 14.74
N GLU A 216 27.30 -1.66 15.99
CA GLU A 216 26.41 -2.16 17.05
C GLU A 216 24.94 -2.09 16.62
N VAL A 217 24.21 -3.19 16.84
CA VAL A 217 22.77 -3.32 16.56
C VAL A 217 22.02 -2.27 17.39
N PRO A 218 21.23 -1.36 16.79
CA PRO A 218 20.30 -0.54 17.55
C PRO A 218 19.23 -1.46 18.14
N GLN A 219 19.45 -1.90 19.38
CA GLN A 219 18.48 -2.66 20.17
C GLN A 219 17.52 -1.66 20.82
N HIS A 220 16.22 -1.94 20.73
CA HIS A 220 15.25 -1.20 21.53
C HIS A 220 15.25 -1.75 22.97
N PRO A 221 15.41 -0.90 23.99
CA PRO A 221 15.11 -1.28 25.36
C PRO A 221 13.69 -1.84 25.42
N GLY A 222 13.55 -3.08 25.88
CA GLY A 222 12.28 -3.83 25.86
C GLY A 222 12.22 -5.00 24.87
N MET A 223 13.10 -5.04 23.87
CA MET A 223 13.32 -6.25 23.05
C MET A 223 14.14 -7.31 23.80
N ASP A 224 14.70 -6.95 24.95
CA ASP A 224 15.39 -7.88 25.87
C ASP A 224 14.46 -8.97 26.43
N ALA A 225 13.15 -8.72 26.40
CA ALA A 225 12.14 -9.70 26.78
C ALA A 225 11.96 -10.82 25.73
N CYS A 226 12.45 -10.63 24.50
CA CYS A 226 12.42 -11.65 23.46
C CYS A 226 13.61 -12.61 23.58
N VAL A 227 13.45 -13.80 23.02
CA VAL A 227 14.58 -14.72 22.83
C VAL A 227 15.42 -14.19 21.67
N TRP A 228 16.72 -14.02 21.88
CA TRP A 228 17.66 -13.64 20.83
C TRP A 228 18.39 -14.88 20.32
N VAL A 229 18.33 -15.13 19.02
CA VAL A 229 18.96 -16.29 18.38
C VAL A 229 19.92 -15.84 17.27
N PRO A 230 20.92 -16.67 16.92
CA PRO A 230 21.74 -16.43 15.74
C PRO A 230 20.90 -16.34 14.48
N VAL A 231 21.15 -15.34 13.63
CA VAL A 231 20.40 -15.16 12.37
C VAL A 231 20.51 -16.39 11.47
N ASP A 232 21.65 -17.07 11.49
CA ASP A 232 21.91 -18.28 10.71
C ASP A 232 21.32 -19.56 11.32
N SER A 233 20.71 -19.49 12.52
CA SER A 233 19.94 -20.63 13.06
C SER A 233 18.48 -20.65 12.60
N LEU A 234 18.05 -19.63 11.84
CA LEU A 234 16.70 -19.51 11.31
C LEU A 234 16.69 -19.80 9.81
N GLU A 235 15.59 -20.39 9.35
CA GLU A 235 15.38 -20.67 7.94
C GLU A 235 14.15 -19.91 7.41
N PRO A 236 14.25 -19.22 6.26
CA PRO A 236 13.09 -18.61 5.64
C PRO A 236 12.10 -19.71 5.24
N HIS A 237 10.80 -19.47 5.44
CA HIS A 237 9.80 -20.46 5.09
C HIS A 237 9.76 -20.66 3.57
N PRO A 238 9.89 -21.90 3.04
CA PRO A 238 9.98 -22.14 1.60
C PRO A 238 8.71 -21.72 0.84
N GLU A 239 7.56 -21.77 1.52
CA GLU A 239 6.26 -21.36 0.97
C GLU A 239 5.97 -19.84 1.16
N ASN A 240 6.93 -19.04 1.62
CA ASN A 240 6.71 -17.60 1.80
C ASN A 240 6.55 -16.89 0.45
N ALA A 241 5.30 -16.56 0.11
CA ALA A 241 4.97 -15.90 -1.14
C ALA A 241 5.20 -14.37 -1.14
N ARG A 242 5.29 -13.71 0.02
CA ARG A 242 5.40 -12.25 0.11
C ARG A 242 6.85 -11.78 -0.09
N GLN A 243 7.07 -10.91 -1.07
CA GLN A 243 8.37 -10.34 -1.43
C GLN A 243 8.42 -8.85 -1.06
N GLY A 244 9.20 -8.48 -0.05
CA GLY A 244 9.31 -7.10 0.44
C GLY A 244 10.46 -6.31 -0.17
N ASP A 245 10.41 -4.98 -0.05
CA ASP A 245 11.55 -4.12 -0.39
C ASP A 245 12.62 -4.19 0.71
N ILE A 246 13.60 -5.08 0.51
CA ILE A 246 14.71 -5.30 1.44
C ILE A 246 15.51 -4.02 1.68
N GLY A 247 15.62 -3.12 0.69
CA GLY A 247 16.32 -1.85 0.85
C GLY A 247 15.60 -0.91 1.82
N ALA A 248 14.28 -0.76 1.65
CA ALA A 248 13.45 0.04 2.55
C ALA A 248 13.43 -0.53 3.98
N ILE A 249 13.36 -1.85 4.12
CA ILE A 249 13.39 -2.53 5.43
C ILE A 249 14.76 -2.35 6.08
N SER A 250 15.86 -2.53 5.34
CA SER A 250 17.22 -2.34 5.86
C SER A 250 17.44 -0.92 6.37
N GLU A 251 16.92 0.09 5.66
CA GLU A 251 16.98 1.49 6.09
C GLU A 251 16.15 1.73 7.37
N SER A 252 14.95 1.15 7.46
CA SER A 252 14.16 1.20 8.70
C SER A 252 14.90 0.56 9.86
N LEU A 253 15.47 -0.63 9.69
CA LEU A 253 16.25 -1.31 10.73
C LEU A 253 17.48 -0.50 11.17
N ARG A 254 18.15 0.18 10.23
CA ARG A 254 19.32 1.04 10.53
C ARG A 254 18.94 2.27 11.37
N VAL A 255 17.80 2.88 11.06
CA VAL A 255 17.38 4.15 11.68
C VAL A 255 16.60 3.91 12.96
N ASN A 256 15.69 2.96 12.93
CA ASN A 256 14.78 2.71 14.03
C ASN A 256 15.31 1.61 14.96
N GLY A 257 16.08 0.65 14.46
CA GLY A 257 16.39 -0.58 15.17
C GLY A 257 15.33 -1.66 14.92
N ILE A 258 15.53 -2.83 15.51
CA ILE A 258 14.53 -3.92 15.44
C ILE A 258 13.49 -3.75 16.54
N TYR A 259 12.31 -3.27 16.18
CA TYR A 259 11.19 -3.04 17.12
C TYR A 259 10.15 -4.16 17.10
N ARG A 260 10.35 -5.19 16.28
CA ARG A 260 9.48 -6.37 16.18
C ARG A 260 10.30 -7.65 16.16
N PRO A 261 9.94 -8.65 16.97
CA PRO A 261 10.55 -9.96 16.84
C PRO A 261 10.05 -10.65 15.57
N LEU A 262 10.85 -11.57 15.04
CA LEU A 262 10.37 -12.53 14.04
C LEU A 262 9.48 -13.55 14.75
N ILE A 263 8.48 -14.06 14.03
CA ILE A 263 7.67 -15.17 14.52
C ILE A 263 8.15 -16.44 13.81
N VAL A 264 8.55 -17.44 14.59
CA VAL A 264 9.25 -18.63 14.12
C VAL A 264 8.53 -19.87 14.65
N GLN A 265 8.33 -20.89 13.81
CA GLN A 265 7.79 -22.17 14.28
C GLN A 265 8.84 -22.90 15.12
N GLU A 266 8.49 -23.26 16.35
CA GLU A 266 9.44 -23.83 17.32
C GLU A 266 10.04 -25.17 16.84
N SER A 267 9.24 -26.02 16.21
CA SER A 267 9.64 -27.37 15.79
C SER A 267 10.65 -27.40 14.65
N SER A 268 10.64 -26.39 13.77
CA SER A 268 11.36 -26.40 12.49
C SER A 268 12.34 -25.24 12.34
N ASN A 269 12.26 -24.20 13.18
CA ASN A 269 12.93 -22.91 13.01
C ASN A 269 12.57 -22.17 11.71
N LEU A 270 11.45 -22.51 11.08
CA LEU A 270 10.95 -21.80 9.90
C LEU A 270 10.29 -20.48 10.29
N ILE A 271 10.63 -19.41 9.56
CA ILE A 271 10.12 -18.07 9.82
C ILE A 271 8.69 -17.93 9.26
N LEU A 272 7.70 -17.83 10.15
CA LEU A 272 6.30 -17.62 9.81
C LEU A 272 6.00 -16.15 9.50
N LYS A 273 6.62 -15.22 10.24
CA LYS A 273 6.49 -13.78 10.03
C LYS A 273 7.83 -13.07 10.14
N GLY A 274 8.09 -12.20 9.17
CA GLY A 274 9.30 -11.40 9.10
C GLY A 274 10.40 -11.97 8.20
N ASN A 275 10.06 -12.81 7.22
CA ASN A 275 11.01 -13.31 6.20
C ASN A 275 11.83 -12.18 5.56
N ASN A 276 11.18 -11.09 5.15
CA ASN A 276 11.86 -9.93 4.57
C ASN A 276 12.73 -9.17 5.59
N THR A 277 12.31 -9.13 6.86
CA THR A 277 13.12 -8.58 7.95
C THR A 277 14.37 -9.41 8.19
N TRP A 278 14.27 -10.74 8.21
CA TRP A 278 15.43 -11.63 8.31
C TRP A 278 16.41 -11.42 7.14
N GLN A 279 15.91 -11.31 5.90
CA GLN A 279 16.76 -11.01 4.73
C GLN A 279 17.48 -9.66 4.88
N ALA A 280 16.79 -8.64 5.38
CA ALA A 280 17.38 -7.33 5.65
C ALA A 280 18.42 -7.38 6.78
N VAL A 281 18.13 -8.04 7.89
CA VAL A 281 19.07 -8.28 9.00
C VAL A 281 20.34 -8.99 8.49
N LYS A 282 20.17 -10.01 7.63
CA LYS A 282 21.29 -10.73 7.01
C LYS A 282 22.08 -9.86 6.05
N SER A 283 21.42 -9.01 5.26
CA SER A 283 22.08 -8.07 4.34
C SER A 283 22.87 -6.97 5.07
N LEU A 284 22.40 -6.58 6.26
CA LEU A 284 23.08 -5.67 7.17
C LEU A 284 24.25 -6.32 7.92
N GLY A 285 24.38 -7.65 7.89
CA GLY A 285 25.43 -8.40 8.57
C GLY A 285 25.24 -8.48 10.09
N TRP A 286 24.00 -8.42 10.58
CA TRP A 286 23.70 -8.61 12.00
C TRP A 286 23.78 -10.10 12.36
N GLU A 287 24.34 -10.41 13.52
CA GLU A 287 24.57 -11.80 13.96
C GLU A 287 23.37 -12.38 14.72
N MET A 288 22.60 -11.53 15.41
CA MET A 288 21.51 -11.93 16.30
C MET A 288 20.22 -11.22 15.93
N VAL A 289 19.09 -11.90 16.14
CA VAL A 289 17.75 -11.36 15.89
C VAL A 289 16.79 -11.80 17.00
N PRO A 290 15.88 -10.93 17.48
CA PRO A 290 14.88 -11.31 18.45
C PRO A 290 13.77 -12.11 17.76
N VAL A 291 13.34 -13.18 18.40
CA VAL A 291 12.30 -14.08 17.93
C VAL A 291 11.28 -14.38 19.01
N ILE A 292 10.11 -14.79 18.55
CA ILE A 292 9.10 -15.49 19.34
C ILE A 292 8.93 -16.84 18.67
N MET A 293 9.26 -17.89 19.42
CA MET A 293 9.00 -19.27 19.00
C MET A 293 7.52 -19.55 19.25
N LEU A 294 6.83 -20.07 18.24
CA LEU A 294 5.43 -20.49 18.32
C LEU A 294 5.34 -22.00 18.30
N GLU A 295 4.69 -22.56 19.31
CA GLU A 295 4.28 -23.96 19.33
C GLU A 295 3.03 -24.15 18.45
N VAL A 296 3.22 -24.40 17.15
CA VAL A 296 2.15 -24.61 16.18
C VAL A 296 2.51 -25.75 15.21
N ASP A 297 1.49 -26.46 14.72
CA ASP A 297 1.66 -27.44 13.64
C ASP A 297 1.82 -26.74 12.27
N ASP A 298 2.08 -27.53 11.23
CA ASP A 298 2.36 -27.02 9.89
C ASP A 298 1.14 -26.31 9.26
N ASP A 299 -0.07 -26.74 9.58
CA ASP A 299 -1.29 -26.12 9.05
C ASP A 299 -1.57 -24.79 9.75
N ASP A 300 -1.42 -24.74 11.08
CA ASP A 300 -1.51 -23.50 11.85
C ASP A 300 -0.42 -22.50 11.44
N ALA A 301 0.81 -22.97 11.19
CA ALA A 301 1.90 -22.17 10.65
C ALA A 301 1.52 -21.50 9.33
N ARG A 302 0.98 -22.27 8.38
CA ARG A 302 0.51 -21.74 7.07
C ARG A 302 -0.67 -20.79 7.21
N ARG A 303 -1.63 -21.07 8.10
CA ARG A 303 -2.76 -20.15 8.40
C ARG A 303 -2.25 -18.80 8.88
N VAL A 304 -1.28 -18.80 9.81
CA VAL A 304 -0.64 -17.57 10.32
C VAL A 304 0.05 -16.79 9.19
N MET A 305 0.81 -17.47 8.33
CA MET A 305 1.47 -16.84 7.18
C MET A 305 0.47 -16.19 6.21
N LEU A 306 -0.60 -16.89 5.86
CA LEU A 306 -1.62 -16.36 4.95
C LEU A 306 -2.41 -15.21 5.56
N ALA A 307 -2.75 -15.31 6.85
CA ALA A 307 -3.47 -14.27 7.58
C ALA A 307 -2.66 -12.97 7.61
N ASP A 308 -1.38 -13.02 7.97
CA ASP A 308 -0.53 -11.81 8.04
C ASP A 308 -0.45 -11.10 6.68
N ASN A 309 -0.25 -11.89 5.62
CA ASN A 309 -0.20 -11.44 4.24
C ASN A 309 -1.52 -10.74 3.82
N ARG A 310 -2.65 -11.40 4.01
CA ARG A 310 -3.94 -10.93 3.52
C ARG A 310 -4.50 -9.74 4.30
N LEU A 311 -4.29 -9.72 5.61
CA LEU A 311 -4.77 -8.65 6.48
C LEU A 311 -3.99 -7.35 6.25
N ALA A 312 -2.71 -7.46 5.87
CA ALA A 312 -1.91 -6.33 5.43
C ALA A 312 -2.48 -5.68 4.16
N ASP A 313 -2.89 -6.48 3.17
CA ASP A 313 -3.31 -6.01 1.85
C ASP A 313 -4.68 -5.33 1.83
N LYS A 314 -5.55 -5.65 2.79
CA LYS A 314 -6.86 -4.99 2.92
C LYS A 314 -6.78 -3.65 3.66
N ALA A 315 -5.59 -3.20 4.02
CA ALA A 315 -5.39 -1.94 4.69
C ALA A 315 -5.34 -0.76 3.72
N GLY A 316 -5.68 0.43 4.21
CA GLY A 316 -5.54 1.69 3.49
C GLY A 316 -5.12 2.82 4.42
N TYR A 317 -5.20 4.07 3.97
CA TYR A 317 -4.82 5.23 4.77
C TYR A 317 -5.93 6.27 4.90
N PHE A 318 -5.91 6.98 6.03
CA PHE A 318 -6.49 8.32 6.14
C PHE A 318 -5.44 9.31 5.65
N ASN A 319 -5.51 9.72 4.38
CA ASN A 319 -4.49 10.57 3.75
C ASN A 319 -4.21 11.86 4.55
N ALA A 320 -5.22 12.46 5.19
CA ALA A 320 -5.03 13.68 6.00
C ALA A 320 -4.15 13.40 7.24
N ALA A 321 -4.46 12.34 7.98
CA ALA A 321 -3.66 11.91 9.13
C ALA A 321 -2.27 11.43 8.71
N LEU A 322 -2.16 10.77 7.56
CA LEU A 322 -0.87 10.33 7.01
C LEU A 322 0.03 11.52 6.68
N ALA A 323 -0.51 12.52 5.97
CA ALA A 323 0.21 13.75 5.65
C ALA A 323 0.63 14.50 6.92
N GLU A 324 -0.25 14.61 7.91
CA GLU A 324 0.06 15.27 9.18
C GLU A 324 1.26 14.59 9.88
N VAL A 325 1.27 13.26 10.01
CA VAL A 325 2.38 12.55 10.66
C VAL A 325 3.67 12.67 9.85
N LEU A 326 3.61 12.60 8.52
CA LEU A 326 4.77 12.74 7.65
C LEU A 326 5.38 14.16 7.71
N MET A 327 4.55 15.19 7.83
CA MET A 327 5.00 16.58 7.95
C MET A 327 5.57 16.92 9.32
N ASP A 328 5.17 16.19 10.37
CA ASP A 328 5.62 16.38 11.75
C ASP A 328 6.91 15.59 12.08
N LEU A 329 7.54 15.00 11.07
CA LEU A 329 8.82 14.32 11.17
C LEU A 329 9.98 15.25 10.82
N ASP A 330 11.07 15.16 11.59
CA ASP A 330 12.31 15.90 11.30
C ASP A 330 13.07 15.30 10.09
N SER A 331 12.92 14.00 9.86
CA SER A 331 13.48 13.26 8.71
C SER A 331 12.56 12.10 8.33
N LEU A 332 12.51 11.79 7.03
CA LEU A 332 11.80 10.62 6.48
C LEU A 332 12.65 9.34 6.48
N ASP A 333 13.91 9.42 6.90
CA ASP A 333 14.79 8.25 6.95
C ASP A 333 14.15 7.13 7.81
N GLY A 334 14.22 5.91 7.31
CA GLY A 334 13.64 4.74 7.98
C GLY A 334 12.11 4.65 7.96
N THR A 335 11.38 5.58 7.34
CA THR A 335 9.91 5.52 7.22
C THR A 335 9.42 4.75 5.99
N GLY A 336 10.30 4.55 5.00
CA GLY A 336 9.94 4.02 3.68
C GLY A 336 9.19 5.01 2.77
N PHE A 337 8.93 6.25 3.23
CA PHE A 337 8.34 7.31 2.42
C PHE A 337 9.42 8.23 1.85
N ALA A 338 9.22 8.66 0.60
CA ALA A 338 9.99 9.70 -0.04
C ALA A 338 9.25 11.06 0.04
N PRO A 339 9.96 12.20 -0.08
CA PRO A 339 9.31 13.51 -0.15
C PRO A 339 8.24 13.61 -1.24
N THR A 340 8.44 12.93 -2.38
CA THR A 340 7.45 12.87 -3.45
C THR A 340 6.16 12.15 -3.05
N ASP A 341 6.23 11.19 -2.14
CA ASP A 341 5.04 10.50 -1.64
C ASP A 341 4.14 11.48 -0.85
N ILE A 342 4.74 12.41 -0.11
CA ILE A 342 4.01 13.47 0.60
C ILE A 342 3.25 14.34 -0.40
N ASP A 343 3.92 14.77 -1.47
CA ASP A 343 3.29 15.58 -2.51
C ASP A 343 2.09 14.87 -3.14
N ASP A 344 2.19 13.56 -3.37
CA ASP A 344 1.10 12.75 -3.92
C ASP A 344 -0.07 12.61 -2.93
N ILE A 345 0.22 12.33 -1.66
CA ILE A 345 -0.81 12.27 -0.61
C ILE A 345 -1.55 13.61 -0.48
N LEU A 346 -0.84 14.74 -0.55
CA LEU A 346 -1.41 16.08 -0.45
C LEU A 346 -2.32 16.45 -1.63
N LYS A 347 -2.02 15.94 -2.84
CA LYS A 347 -2.88 16.17 -4.02
C LYS A 347 -4.26 15.52 -3.87
N ASP A 348 -4.32 14.43 -3.12
CA ASP A 348 -5.54 13.65 -2.90
C ASP A 348 -6.39 14.16 -1.72
N LEU A 349 -5.88 15.12 -0.94
CA LEU A 349 -6.67 15.75 0.12
C LEU A 349 -7.74 16.67 -0.48
N PRO A 350 -8.96 16.70 0.10
CA PRO A 350 -9.96 17.69 -0.26
C PRO A 350 -9.39 19.09 0.00
N GLN A 351 -9.06 19.81 -1.07
CA GLN A 351 -8.63 21.20 -0.96
C GLN A 351 -9.88 22.05 -0.62
N GLU A 352 -9.94 22.66 0.56
CA GLU A 352 -10.82 23.81 0.77
C GLU A 352 -10.39 24.88 -0.24
N ARG A 353 -11.21 25.10 -1.27
CA ARG A 353 -10.89 26.03 -2.34
C ARG A 353 -11.11 27.46 -1.85
N ASP A 354 -10.04 28.12 -1.45
CA ASP A 354 -9.96 29.57 -1.64
C ASP A 354 -9.45 29.85 -3.06
N PRO A 355 -10.31 30.30 -3.99
CA PRO A 355 -9.92 30.63 -5.36
C PRO A 355 -8.86 31.75 -5.46
N ALA A 356 -8.53 32.45 -4.36
CA ALA A 356 -7.48 33.47 -4.33
C ALA A 356 -6.07 32.96 -3.95
N SER A 357 -5.91 31.71 -3.50
CA SER A 357 -4.62 31.22 -2.96
C SER A 357 -3.71 30.52 -3.97
N ALA A 358 -4.06 30.50 -5.26
CA ALA A 358 -3.32 29.79 -6.31
C ALA A 358 -2.02 30.49 -6.75
N ILE A 359 -1.18 30.96 -5.83
CA ILE A 359 0.19 31.38 -6.10
C ILE A 359 1.05 31.03 -4.86
N GLY A 360 1.90 30.00 -4.96
CA GLY A 360 2.93 29.79 -3.93
C GLY A 360 3.51 28.39 -3.70
N ALA A 361 3.30 27.38 -4.55
CA ALA A 361 4.03 26.11 -4.39
C ALA A 361 5.49 26.23 -4.92
N PRO A 362 6.52 25.72 -4.21
CA PRO A 362 7.91 25.83 -4.64
C PRO A 362 8.15 25.09 -5.98
N ALA A 363 9.03 25.67 -6.81
CA ALA A 363 9.26 25.27 -8.20
C ALA A 363 9.88 23.87 -8.41
N ASN A 364 10.14 23.11 -7.35
CA ASN A 364 11.02 21.93 -7.38
C ASN A 364 10.27 20.60 -7.20
N VAL A 365 8.93 20.59 -7.26
CA VAL A 365 8.13 19.36 -7.17
C VAL A 365 7.90 18.79 -8.57
N ARG A 366 8.35 17.55 -8.81
CA ARG A 366 8.17 16.84 -10.08
C ARG A 366 6.70 16.45 -10.25
N ARG A 367 5.91 17.29 -10.92
CA ARG A 367 4.54 16.97 -11.29
C ARG A 367 4.55 16.07 -12.53
N VAL A 368 3.75 15.00 -12.53
CA VAL A 368 3.49 14.14 -13.69
C VAL A 368 1.98 14.04 -13.89
N ALA A 369 1.53 14.05 -15.15
CA ALA A 369 0.15 13.72 -15.50
C ALA A 369 0.11 12.47 -16.37
N THR A 370 -0.95 11.67 -16.22
CA THR A 370 -1.09 10.38 -16.90
C THR A 370 -1.98 10.51 -18.12
N LEU A 371 -1.53 9.96 -19.23
CA LEU A 371 -2.33 9.69 -20.42
C LEU A 371 -2.54 8.17 -20.53
N LYS A 372 -3.79 7.71 -20.56
CA LYS A 372 -4.13 6.30 -20.82
C LYS A 372 -5.03 6.22 -22.06
N VAL A 373 -4.69 5.41 -23.04
CA VAL A 373 -5.43 5.22 -24.29
C VAL A 373 -5.65 3.72 -24.46
N GLY A 374 -6.84 3.23 -24.10
CA GLY A 374 -7.09 1.78 -24.00
C GLY A 374 -6.15 1.13 -22.98
N ALA A 375 -5.40 0.11 -23.42
CA ALA A 375 -4.41 -0.60 -22.59
C ALA A 375 -3.06 0.13 -22.46
N ILE A 376 -2.83 1.17 -23.26
CA ILE A 376 -1.55 1.86 -23.34
C ILE A 376 -1.53 3.05 -22.40
N ASN A 377 -0.42 3.25 -21.69
CA ASN A 377 -0.24 4.39 -20.79
C ASN A 377 1.08 5.11 -21.06
N THR A 378 1.10 6.42 -20.77
CA THR A 378 2.33 7.23 -20.73
C THR A 378 2.19 8.34 -19.71
N SER A 379 3.33 8.85 -19.28
CA SER A 379 3.44 10.04 -18.42
C SER A 379 3.81 11.27 -19.25
N VAL A 380 3.30 12.44 -18.86
CA VAL A 380 3.69 13.76 -19.42
C VAL A 380 4.11 14.70 -18.30
N CYS A 381 4.84 15.76 -18.65
CA CYS A 381 5.21 16.83 -17.73
C CYS A 381 3.95 17.41 -17.04
N GLY A 382 3.89 17.31 -15.71
CA GLY A 382 2.72 17.77 -14.95
C GLY A 382 2.64 19.30 -14.83
N LYS A 383 3.75 20.02 -15.03
CA LYS A 383 3.71 21.48 -15.19
C LYS A 383 3.01 21.86 -16.48
N GLN A 384 3.43 21.27 -17.61
CA GLN A 384 2.80 21.48 -18.90
C GLN A 384 1.32 21.09 -18.89
N TYR A 385 0.97 19.96 -18.27
CA TYR A 385 -0.43 19.55 -18.09
C TYR A 385 -1.25 20.59 -17.30
N ALA A 386 -0.70 21.12 -16.20
CA ALA A 386 -1.42 22.09 -15.37
C ALA A 386 -1.68 23.40 -16.13
N GLU A 387 -0.69 23.90 -16.88
CA GLU A 387 -0.83 25.08 -17.73
C GLU A 387 -1.84 24.83 -18.87
N TRP A 388 -1.77 23.65 -19.50
CA TRP A 388 -2.70 23.23 -20.54
C TRP A 388 -4.16 23.18 -20.03
N GLU A 389 -4.39 22.60 -18.84
CA GLU A 389 -5.73 22.52 -18.23
C GLU A 389 -6.26 23.90 -17.84
N GLN A 390 -5.39 24.80 -17.34
CA GLN A 390 -5.75 26.19 -17.04
C GLN A 390 -6.14 26.97 -18.30
N ASN A 391 -5.45 26.75 -19.42
CA ASN A 391 -5.78 27.40 -20.69
C ASN A 391 -7.16 26.95 -21.20
N LEU A 392 -7.48 25.66 -21.10
CA LEU A 392 -8.83 25.17 -21.43
C LEU A 392 -9.92 25.86 -20.60
N ILE A 393 -9.67 26.06 -19.31
CA ILE A 393 -10.60 26.76 -18.41
C ILE A 393 -10.71 28.24 -18.81
N ALA A 394 -9.60 28.91 -19.11
CA ALA A 394 -9.57 30.31 -19.54
C ALA A 394 -10.28 30.53 -20.89
N GLU A 395 -10.27 29.54 -21.78
CA GLU A 395 -11.00 29.52 -23.05
C GLU A 395 -12.51 29.27 -22.88
N GLY A 396 -13.00 29.05 -21.66
CA GLY A 396 -14.41 28.90 -21.33
C GLY A 396 -14.87 27.46 -21.13
N HIS A 397 -13.98 26.46 -21.11
CA HIS A 397 -14.31 25.07 -20.81
C HIS A 397 -14.30 24.83 -19.29
N MET A 398 -15.29 25.38 -18.60
CA MET A 398 -15.36 25.45 -17.13
C MET A 398 -15.75 24.11 -16.50
N THR A 399 -16.59 23.32 -17.17
CA THR A 399 -17.08 22.02 -16.68
C THR A 399 -16.23 20.85 -17.19
N LYS A 400 -16.30 19.70 -16.50
CA LYS A 400 -15.65 18.47 -16.96
C LYS A 400 -16.19 18.00 -18.31
N GLU A 401 -17.47 18.20 -18.54
CA GLU A 401 -18.14 17.85 -19.80
C GLU A 401 -17.57 18.69 -20.96
N GLU A 402 -17.54 20.02 -20.81
CA GLU A 402 -16.96 20.93 -21.82
C GLU A 402 -15.49 20.63 -22.11
N ARG A 403 -14.70 20.33 -21.07
CA ARG A 403 -13.29 19.93 -21.25
C ARG A 403 -13.17 18.60 -21.96
N GLY A 404 -13.96 17.60 -21.61
CA GLY A 404 -13.93 16.30 -22.27
C GLY A 404 -14.33 16.38 -23.75
N LEU A 405 -15.33 17.20 -24.11
CA LEU A 405 -15.71 17.43 -25.50
C LEU A 405 -14.56 18.09 -26.26
N ARG A 406 -13.93 19.10 -25.66
CA ARG A 406 -12.78 19.79 -26.24
C ARG A 406 -11.58 18.85 -26.43
N ILE A 407 -11.32 17.97 -25.47
CA ILE A 407 -10.28 16.94 -25.55
C ILE A 407 -10.58 15.98 -26.71
N GLY A 408 -11.82 15.51 -26.85
CA GLY A 408 -12.21 14.65 -27.97
C GLY A 408 -11.98 15.31 -29.33
N GLN A 409 -12.30 16.61 -29.46
CA GLN A 409 -12.02 17.39 -30.67
C GLN A 409 -10.51 17.51 -30.94
N MET A 410 -9.69 17.77 -29.92
CA MET A 410 -8.22 17.80 -30.05
C MET A 410 -7.69 16.44 -30.52
N LEU A 411 -8.25 15.35 -29.99
CA LEU A 411 -7.94 13.99 -30.40
C LEU A 411 -8.52 13.60 -31.77
N LYS A 412 -9.26 14.49 -32.44
CA LYS A 412 -9.95 14.27 -33.72
C LYS A 412 -10.94 13.10 -33.65
N LEU A 413 -11.64 12.98 -32.53
CA LEU A 413 -12.81 12.13 -32.39
C LEU A 413 -14.05 12.95 -32.70
N GLU A 414 -14.96 12.40 -33.51
CA GLU A 414 -16.26 13.03 -33.75
C GLU A 414 -17.12 12.92 -32.49
N PRO A 415 -17.95 13.93 -32.15
CA PRO A 415 -18.78 13.92 -30.94
C PRO A 415 -19.72 12.71 -30.83
N SER A 416 -20.06 12.04 -31.94
CA SER A 416 -20.88 10.82 -31.95
C SER A 416 -20.10 9.55 -31.60
N GLN A 417 -18.76 9.60 -31.54
CA GLN A 417 -17.89 8.44 -31.33
C GLN A 417 -17.50 8.25 -29.87
N PHE A 418 -17.73 9.24 -29.01
CA PHE A 418 -17.32 9.19 -27.62
C PHE A 418 -18.30 9.91 -26.69
N GLU A 419 -18.34 9.44 -25.45
CA GLU A 419 -19.05 10.08 -24.35
C GLU A 419 -18.05 10.61 -23.32
N VAL A 420 -18.34 11.78 -22.75
CA VAL A 420 -17.53 12.34 -21.68
C VAL A 420 -18.06 11.88 -20.34
N TRP A 421 -17.23 11.19 -19.59
CA TRP A 421 -17.59 10.77 -18.25
C TRP A 421 -17.33 11.90 -17.25
N ALA A 422 -18.34 12.75 -17.06
CA ALA A 422 -18.36 13.76 -16.01
C ALA A 422 -19.18 13.25 -14.82
N SER A 423 -18.51 12.88 -13.71
CA SER A 423 -19.25 12.58 -12.47
C SER A 423 -19.98 13.85 -12.01
N VAL A 424 -21.30 13.89 -12.14
CA VAL A 424 -22.13 14.85 -11.42
C VAL A 424 -22.27 14.29 -10.01
N ALA A 425 -21.55 14.87 -9.06
CA ALA A 425 -21.85 14.65 -7.65
C ALA A 425 -23.07 15.51 -7.33
N ASP A 426 -24.15 14.90 -6.83
CA ASP A 426 -25.20 15.64 -6.15
C ASP A 426 -24.56 16.38 -4.95
N PRO A 427 -24.61 17.73 -4.89
CA PRO A 427 -23.99 18.50 -3.83
C PRO A 427 -24.56 18.20 -2.43
N THR A 428 -25.72 17.54 -2.37
CA THR A 428 -26.45 17.25 -1.13
C THR A 428 -26.20 15.84 -0.60
N THR A 429 -25.89 14.88 -1.47
CA THR A 429 -25.79 13.45 -1.08
C THR A 429 -24.41 12.83 -1.32
N GLY A 430 -23.54 13.46 -2.11
CA GLY A 430 -22.20 12.94 -2.39
C GLY A 430 -22.15 11.66 -3.25
N ASN A 431 -23.30 11.15 -3.70
CA ASN A 431 -23.37 10.02 -4.61
C ASN A 431 -23.21 10.47 -6.07
N LYS A 432 -22.52 9.65 -6.87
CA LYS A 432 -22.41 9.80 -8.33
C LYS A 432 -23.70 9.27 -8.96
N GLU A 433 -24.57 10.14 -9.49
CA GLU A 433 -25.73 9.68 -10.26
C GLU A 433 -25.31 9.33 -11.71
N PHE A 434 -25.79 8.18 -12.19
CA PHE A 434 -25.68 7.77 -13.59
C PHE A 434 -26.84 8.40 -14.37
N ARG A 435 -26.56 9.25 -15.35
CA ARG A 435 -27.56 9.62 -16.35
C ARG A 435 -27.58 8.54 -17.42
N ASN A 436 -28.66 7.76 -17.46
CA ASN A 436 -29.03 7.00 -18.65
C ASN A 436 -29.54 7.99 -19.70
N GLY A 437 -28.81 8.15 -20.78
CA GLY A 437 -29.25 8.79 -22.03
C GLY A 437 -29.26 7.74 -23.12
#